data_AF-A0A924GFQ8-F1
#
_entry.id   AF-A0A924GFQ8-F1
#
_cell.length_a   1.000
_cell.length_b   1.000
_cell.length_c   1.000
_cell.angle_alpha   90.00
_cell.angle_beta   90.00
_cell.angle_gamma   90.00
#
_symmetry.space_group_name_H-M   'P 1'
#
loop_
_entity.id
_entity.type
_entity.pdbx_description
1 polymer ?
#
loop_
_entity_poly.entity_id
_entity_poly.type
_entity_poly.pdbx_seq_one_letter_code
_entity_poly.pdbx_strand_id
1 'polypeptide(L)' 'MDLTLSLSDIEATTLRKRAEKDGVSEQVVALTALRQFLEDEMQTEAIGGSIDEVKRRYSSTMKRLGE' A
#
# COMPACT_ATOMS: atom_id res chain seq x y z
N MET A 1 7.67 -13.12 -17.54
CA MET A 1 6.44 -12.33 -17.72
C MET A 1 6.89 -10.92 -18.07
N ASP A 2 6.33 -10.35 -19.14
CA ASP A 2 6.68 -9.00 -19.58
C ASP A 2 5.59 -8.03 -19.13
N LEU A 3 5.99 -6.89 -18.58
CA LEU A 3 5.09 -5.92 -17.94
C LEU A 3 5.49 -4.53 -18.44
N THR A 4 4.59 -3.89 -19.17
CA THR A 4 4.82 -2.56 -19.74
C THR A 4 4.11 -1.52 -18.88
N LEU A 5 4.89 -0.63 -18.27
CA LEU A 5 4.37 0.52 -17.52
C LEU A 5 4.39 1.75 -18.40
N SER A 6 3.27 2.50 -18.41
CA SER A 6 3.24 3.86 -18.95
C SER A 6 3.65 4.82 -17.85
N LEU A 7 4.84 5.39 -17.98
CA LEU A 7 5.40 6.35 -17.03
C LEU A 7 5.57 7.70 -17.70
N SER A 8 5.38 8.78 -16.95
CA SER A 8 5.87 10.09 -17.35
C SER A 8 7.40 10.12 -17.36
N ASP A 9 8.00 11.07 -18.08
CA ASP A 9 9.46 11.20 -18.16
C ASP A 9 10.11 11.38 -16.78
N ILE A 10 9.42 12.06 -15.85
CA ILE A 10 9.88 12.28 -14.48
C ILE A 10 9.88 10.96 -13.69
N GLU A 11 8.81 10.17 -13.81
CA GLU A 11 8.70 8.87 -13.14
C GLU A 11 9.72 7.88 -13.68
N ALA A 12 9.90 7.82 -15.00
CA ALA A 12 10.91 6.98 -15.64
C ALA A 12 12.34 7.38 -15.19
N THR A 13 12.63 8.68 -15.12
CA THR A 13 13.93 9.18 -14.62
C THR A 13 14.15 8.82 -13.16
N THR A 14 13.11 8.91 -12.34
CA THR A 14 13.17 8.57 -10.91
C THR A 14 13.40 7.08 -10.71
N LEU A 15 12.69 6.24 -11.46
CA LEU A 15 12.85 4.79 -11.46
C LEU A 15 14.27 4.38 -11.86
N ARG A 16 14.81 4.97 -12.93
CA ARG A 16 16.17 4.73 -13.41
C ARG A 16 17.22 5.08 -12.36
N LYS A 17 17.17 6.29 -11.79
CA LYS A 17 18.10 6.72 -10.73
C LYS A 17 18.05 5.78 -9.53
N ARG A 18 16.87 5.26 -9.20
CA ARG A 18 16.71 4.33 -8.10
C ARG A 18 17.33 2.96 -8.42
N ALA A 19 17.13 2.46 -9.63
CA ALA A 19 17.72 1.22 -10.12
C ALA A 19 19.26 1.28 -10.13
N GLU A 20 19.82 2.39 -10.61
CA GLU A 20 21.27 2.66 -10.59
C GLU A 20 21.82 2.69 -9.16
N LYS A 21 21.13 3.37 -8.23
CA LYS A 21 21.52 3.45 -6.83
C LYS A 21 21.53 2.07 -6.15
N ASP A 22 20.53 1.25 -6.44
CA ASP A 22 20.33 -0.05 -5.79
C ASP A 22 21.07 -1.19 -6.53
N GLY A 23 21.70 -0.91 -7.68
CA GLY A 23 22.47 -1.89 -8.46
C GLY A 23 21.61 -2.99 -9.08
N VAL A 24 20.34 -2.70 -9.36
CA VAL A 24 19.35 -3.66 -9.90
C VAL A 24 18.70 -3.13 -11.17
N SER A 25 17.91 -3.95 -11.87
CA SER A 25 17.20 -3.49 -13.06
C SER A 25 16.00 -2.61 -12.71
N GLU A 26 15.61 -1.72 -13.63
CA GLU A 26 14.40 -0.89 -13.50
C GLU A 26 13.14 -1.76 -13.25
N GLN A 27 13.05 -2.95 -13.85
CA GLN A 27 11.92 -3.87 -13.61
C GLN A 27 11.88 -4.37 -12.16
N VAL A 28 13.03 -4.67 -11.56
CA VAL A 28 13.10 -5.14 -10.18
C VAL A 28 12.63 -4.04 -9.22
N VAL A 29 13.06 -2.80 -9.46
CA VAL A 29 12.59 -1.65 -8.65
C VAL A 29 11.08 -1.46 -8.81
N ALA A 30 10.57 -1.50 -10.04
CA ALA A 30 9.15 -1.32 -10.31
C ALA A 30 8.29 -2.41 -9.64
N LEU A 31 8.70 -3.68 -9.74
CA LEU A 31 8.00 -4.79 -9.11
C LEU A 31 8.04 -4.72 -7.58
N THR A 32 9.17 -4.28 -7.02
CA THR A 32 9.30 -4.09 -5.58
C THR A 32 8.40 -2.97 -5.07
N ALA A 33 8.39 -1.83 -5.77
CA ALA A 33 7.53 -0.70 -5.44
C ALA A 33 6.04 -1.06 -5.54
N LEU A 34 5.64 -1.78 -6.59
CA LEU A 34 4.26 -2.26 -6.75
C LEU A 34 3.87 -3.20 -5.61
N ARG A 35 4.76 -4.12 -5.24
CA ARG A 35 4.53 -5.04 -4.13
C ARG A 35 4.35 -4.31 -2.81
N GLN A 36 5.22 -3.34 -2.51
CA GLN A 36 5.13 -2.53 -1.31
C GLN A 36 3.83 -1.72 -1.28
N PHE A 37 3.45 -1.10 -2.40
CA PHE A 37 2.19 -0.37 -2.51
C PHE A 37 0.98 -1.27 -2.21
N LEU A 38 0.93 -2.47 -2.80
CA LEU A 38 -0.16 -3.42 -2.55
C LEU A 38 -0.16 -3.93 -1.10
N GLU A 39 1.01 -4.20 -0.52
CA GLU A 39 1.13 -4.63 0.88
C GLU A 39 0.68 -3.52 1.85
N ASP A 40 1.03 -2.26 1.59
CA ASP A 40 0.63 -1.09 2.37
C ASP A 40 -0.89 -0.80 2.25
N GLU A 41 -1.46 -0.92 1.04
CA GLU A 41 -2.91 -0.79 0.84
C GLU A 41 -3.68 -1.89 1.57
N MET A 42 -3.23 -3.14 1.47
CA MET A 42 -3.83 -4.27 2.21
C MET A 42 -3.76 -4.05 3.72
N GLN A 43 -2.65 -3.52 4.24
CA GLN A 43 -2.52 -3.19 5.64
C GLN A 43 -3.48 -2.06 6.05
N THR A 44 -3.62 -1.04 5.19
CA THR A 44 -4.53 0.09 5.42
C THR A 44 -5.99 -0.35 5.43
N GLU A 45 -6.39 -1.23 4.50
CA GLU A 45 -7.73 -1.82 4.46
C GLU A 45 -7.99 -2.71 5.69
N ALA A 46 -7.01 -3.52 6.11
CA ALA A 46 -7.12 -4.35 7.30
C ALA A 46 -7.26 -3.51 8.59
N ILE A 47 -6.56 -2.38 8.67
CA ILE A 47 -6.69 -1.41 9.77
C ILE A 47 -8.07 -0.74 9.72
N GLY A 48 -8.53 -0.31 8.54
CA GLY A 48 -9.85 0.28 8.35
C GLY A 48 -10.99 -0.65 8.81
N GLY A 49 -10.95 -1.92 8.40
CA GLY A 49 -11.92 -2.93 8.83
C GLY A 49 -11.90 -3.19 10.34
N SER A 50 -10.70 -3.20 10.95
CA SER A 50 -10.54 -3.38 12.39
C SER A 50 -11.06 -2.18 13.20
N ILE A 51 -10.85 -0.96 12.71
CA ILE A 51 -11.36 0.27 13.35
C ILE A 51 -12.90 0.29 13.35
N ASP A 52 -13.54 -0.15 12.27
CA ASP A 52 -15.00 -0.23 12.20
C ASP A 52 -15.59 -1.32 13.11
N GLU A 53 -14.88 -2.43 13.29
CA GLU A 53 -15.26 -3.45 14.26
C GLU A 53 -15.14 -2.95 15.71
N VAL A 54 -14.06 -2.24 16.05
CA VAL A 54 -13.87 -1.64 17.37
C VAL A 54 -14.92 -0.57 17.65
N LYS A 55 -15.24 0.29 16.68
CA LYS A 55 -16.32 1.29 16.81
C LYS A 55 -17.69 0.65 17.06
N ARG A 56 -18.02 -0.44 16.34
CA ARG A 56 -19.27 -1.19 16.57
C ARG A 56 -19.34 -1.78 17.97
N ARG A 57 -18.26 -2.44 18.43
CA ARG A 57 -18.21 -3.00 19.78
C ARG A 57 -18.33 -1.91 20.84
N TYR A 58 -17.61 -0.80 20.70
CA TYR A 58 -17.67 0.32 21.64
C TYR A 58 -19.08 0.94 21.71
N SER A 59 -19.75 1.12 20.57
CA SER A 59 -21.14 1.61 20.51
C SER A 59 -22.13 0.64 21.18
N SER A 60 -21.95 -0.66 20.98
CA SER A 60 -22.80 -1.68 21.62
C SER A 60 -22.63 -1.74 23.14
N THR A 61 -21.40 -1.55 23.64
CA THR A 61 -21.11 -1.52 25.08
C THR A 61 -21.69 -0.28 25.74
N MET A 62 -21.59 0.89 25.08
CA MET A 62 -22.20 2.14 25.55
C MET A 62 -23.73 2.05 25.61
N LYS A 63 -24.36 1.39 24.63
CA LYS A 63 -25.82 1.15 24.64
C LYS A 63 -26.29 0.28 25.82
N ARG A 64 -25.50 -0.73 26.18
CA ARG A 64 -25.79 -1.66 27.29
C ARG A 64 -25.51 -1.09 28.69
N LEU A 65 -24.76 0.00 28.78
CA LEU A 65 -24.46 0.68 30.05
C LEU A 65 -25.46 1.82 30.36
N GLY A 66 -26.29 2.18 29.39
CA GLY A 66 -27.37 3.17 29.54
C GLY A 66 -28.76 2.56 29.72
N GLU A 67 -28.87 1.23 29.68
CA GLU A 67 -30.02 0.43 30.15
C GLU A 67 -29.74 -0.06 31.58
#